data_AF-H8Z093-F1
#
_entry.id   AF-H8Z093-F1
#
_cell.length_a   1.000
_cell.length_b   1.000
_cell.length_c   1.000
_cell.angle_alpha   90.00
_cell.angle_beta   90.00
_cell.angle_gamma   90.00
#
_symmetry.space_group_name_H-M   'P 1'
#
loop_
_entity.id
_entity.type
_entity.pdbx_description
1 polymer ?
#
loop_
_entity_poly.entity_id
_entity_poly.type
_entity_poly.pdbx_seq_one_letter_code
_entity_poly.pdbx_strand_id
1 'polypeptide(L)'
;MVLPANQQEPIHAIEVQGWCDPGIYARMLIDMGLLMEAHPKREVRGLLLFLIPEHDPQTPPWPDLIERDPDPPIRRVYLIDVLHDLRQTDPDHPLLATFLPFLIEDQAQLRTQAPAAYRIIQQAPLPEPVRR
;
A
#
# COMPACT_ATOMS: atom_id res chain seq x y z
N MET A 1 -9.35 -4.62 8.34
CA MET A 1 -9.62 -3.19 8.54
C MET A 1 -9.10 -2.78 9.91
N VAL A 2 -8.17 -1.83 9.96
CA VAL A 2 -7.69 -1.23 11.20
C VAL A 2 -8.24 0.18 11.28
N LEU A 3 -9.06 0.46 12.28
CA LEU A 3 -9.60 1.81 12.48
C LEU A 3 -8.64 2.62 13.37
N PRO A 4 -8.33 3.88 13.01
CA PRO A 4 -7.57 4.74 13.89
C PRO A 4 -8.33 4.94 15.19
N ALA A 5 -7.64 4.79 16.33
CA ALA A 5 -8.22 5.01 17.66
C ALA A 5 -8.60 6.47 17.88
N ASN A 6 -7.82 7.39 17.30
CA ASN A 6 -8.12 8.81 17.27
C ASN A 6 -9.27 9.09 16.29
N GLN A 7 -10.36 9.64 16.79
CA GLN A 7 -11.56 9.92 15.98
C GLN A 7 -11.38 11.10 15.00
N GLN A 8 -10.35 11.93 15.20
CA GLN A 8 -10.01 13.03 14.29
C GLN A 8 -9.21 12.56 13.07
N GLU A 9 -8.62 11.37 13.12
CA GLU A 9 -7.89 10.81 11.98
C GLU A 9 -8.86 10.19 10.96
N PRO A 10 -8.60 10.36 9.65
CA PRO A 10 -9.41 9.78 8.60
C PRO A 10 -9.33 8.25 8.62
N ILE A 11 -10.44 7.61 8.26
CA ILE A 11 -10.47 6.16 8.02
C ILE A 11 -9.96 5.92 6.60
N HIS A 12 -9.00 5.00 6.44
CA HIS A 12 -8.49 4.61 5.14
C HIS A 12 -9.09 3.28 4.69
N ALA A 13 -9.82 3.30 3.57
CA ALA A 13 -10.10 2.11 2.78
C ALA A 13 -8.84 1.78 1.97
N ILE A 14 -8.27 0.59 2.17
CA ILE A 14 -7.04 0.18 1.49
C ILE A 14 -7.32 -1.10 0.73
N GLU A 15 -7.11 -1.07 -0.58
CA GLU A 15 -7.07 -2.27 -1.42
C GLU A 15 -5.67 -2.47 -1.99
N VAL A 16 -5.19 -3.72 -1.93
CA VAL A 16 -3.89 -4.12 -2.45
C VAL A 16 -4.10 -5.06 -3.63
N GLN A 17 -3.55 -4.72 -4.79
CA GLN A 17 -3.89 -5.36 -6.05
C GLN A 17 -2.66 -5.95 -6.75
N GLY A 18 -2.69 -7.27 -6.93
CA GLY A 18 -1.62 -8.08 -7.52
C GLY A 18 -1.91 -8.60 -8.94
N TRP A 19 -2.97 -8.13 -9.58
CA TRP A 19 -3.33 -8.45 -10.96
C TRP A 19 -4.18 -7.32 -11.55
N CYS A 20 -4.33 -7.23 -12.87
CA CYS A 20 -5.18 -6.23 -13.50
C CYS A 20 -6.68 -6.57 -13.30
N ASP A 21 -7.40 -5.76 -12.51
CA ASP A 21 -8.84 -5.90 -12.23
C ASP A 21 -9.59 -4.62 -12.66
N PRO A 22 -10.33 -4.63 -13.79
CA PRO A 22 -11.08 -3.48 -14.27
C PRO A 22 -12.13 -2.93 -13.29
N GLY A 23 -12.57 -3.73 -12.31
CA GLY A 23 -13.57 -3.34 -11.32
C GLY A 23 -13.01 -2.60 -10.10
N ILE A 24 -11.68 -2.51 -9.96
CA ILE A 24 -11.01 -2.06 -8.73
C ILE A 24 -11.48 -0.68 -8.23
N TYR A 25 -11.60 0.29 -9.13
CA TYR A 25 -11.99 1.66 -8.76
C TYR A 25 -13.45 1.73 -8.29
N ALA A 26 -14.34 0.98 -8.94
CA ALA A 26 -15.75 0.93 -8.53
C ALA A 26 -15.90 0.24 -7.16
N ARG A 27 -15.14 -0.83 -6.93
CA ARG A 27 -15.10 -1.53 -5.63
C ARG A 27 -14.60 -0.62 -4.52
N MET A 28 -13.52 0.12 -4.76
CA MET A 28 -13.00 1.12 -3.81
C MET A 28 -14.08 2.15 -3.41
N LEU A 29 -14.86 2.66 -4.36
CA LEU A 29 -15.96 3.58 -4.03
C LEU A 29 -17.04 2.94 -3.17
N ILE A 30 -17.39 1.67 -3.43
CA ILE A 30 -18.37 0.94 -2.63
C ILE A 30 -17.85 0.79 -1.20
N ASP A 31 -16.60 0.36 -1.04
CA ASP A 31 -15.97 0.20 0.28
C ASP A 31 -15.91 1.52 1.04
N MET A 32 -15.51 2.61 0.37
CA MET A 32 -15.53 3.94 0.96
C MET A 32 -16.95 4.37 1.37
N GLY A 33 -17.95 4.13 0.51
CA GLY A 33 -19.34 4.47 0.80
C GLY A 33 -19.89 3.75 2.03
N LEU A 34 -19.60 2.45 2.16
CA LEU A 34 -19.99 1.65 3.33
C LEU A 34 -19.33 2.18 4.62
N LEU A 35 -18.06 2.58 4.55
CA LEU A 35 -17.36 3.18 5.69
C LEU A 35 -17.93 4.54 6.07
N MET A 36 -18.29 5.36 5.08
CA MET A 36 -18.91 6.67 5.30
C MET A 36 -20.28 6.51 5.98
N GLU A 37 -21.07 5.51 5.58
CA GLU A 37 -22.35 5.20 6.22
C GLU A 37 -22.16 4.73 7.68
N ALA A 38 -21.19 3.84 7.91
CA ALA A 38 -20.89 3.33 9.26
C ALA A 38 -20.28 4.40 10.19
N HIS A 39 -19.59 5.40 9.62
CA HIS A 39 -18.85 6.42 10.35
C HIS A 39 -19.12 7.83 9.81
N PRO A 40 -20.37 8.34 9.89
CA PRO A 40 -20.81 9.54 9.17
C PRO A 40 -20.17 10.86 9.62
N LYS A 41 -19.44 10.84 10.75
CA LYS A 41 -18.73 12.00 11.29
C LYS A 41 -17.22 11.97 11.03
N ARG A 42 -16.73 10.95 10.34
CA ARG A 42 -15.31 10.76 10.05
C ARG A 42 -15.07 10.89 8.56
N GLU A 43 -13.97 11.53 8.23
CA GLU A 43 -13.47 11.54 6.87
C GLU A 43 -13.03 10.12 6.46
N VAL A 44 -13.36 9.73 5.23
CA VAL A 44 -12.96 8.45 4.64
C VAL A 44 -12.12 8.73 3.41
N ARG A 45 -10.96 8.09 3.31
CA ARG A 45 -10.02 8.21 2.19
C ARG A 45 -9.75 6.82 1.60
N GLY A 46 -9.61 6.74 0.28
CA GLY A 46 -9.24 5.52 -0.43
C GLY A 46 -7.75 5.48 -0.74
N LEU A 47 -7.16 4.29 -0.65
CA LEU A 47 -5.81 4.01 -1.10
C LEU A 47 -5.81 2.72 -1.92
N LEU A 48 -5.49 2.87 -3.20
CA LEU A 48 -5.22 1.77 -4.11
C LEU A 48 -3.72 1.54 -4.17
N LEU A 49 -3.27 0.39 -3.68
CA LEU A 49 -1.88 -0.05 -3.75
C LEU A 49 -1.74 -1.16 -4.80
N PHE A 50 -1.15 -0.84 -5.94
CA PHE A 50 -0.82 -1.83 -6.97
C PHE A 50 0.60 -2.34 -6.76
N LEU A 51 0.84 -3.64 -6.93
CA LEU A 51 2.21 -4.17 -6.78
C LEU A 51 3.17 -3.60 -7.83
N ILE A 52 2.69 -3.52 -9.08
CA ILE A 52 3.38 -2.93 -10.25
C ILE A 52 2.38 -2.11 -11.08
N PRO A 53 2.84 -1.16 -11.92
CA PRO A 53 1.96 -0.33 -12.75
C PRO A 53 1.03 -1.12 -13.67
N GLU A 54 1.45 -2.29 -14.15
CA GLU A 54 0.69 -3.15 -15.05
C GLU A 54 -0.58 -3.73 -14.40
N HIS A 55 -0.66 -3.71 -13.07
CA HIS A 55 -1.85 -4.14 -12.34
C HIS A 55 -2.90 -3.03 -12.22
N ASP A 56 -2.56 -1.78 -12.50
CA ASP A 56 -3.55 -0.70 -12.58
C ASP A 56 -4.24 -0.73 -13.95
N PRO A 57 -5.57 -1.02 -14.00
CA PRO A 57 -6.31 -1.04 -15.26
C PRO A 57 -6.48 0.35 -15.89
N GLN A 58 -6.13 1.43 -15.18
CA GLN A 58 -6.23 2.82 -15.62
C GLN A 58 -7.58 3.15 -16.25
N THR A 59 -8.65 2.57 -15.70
CA THR A 59 -9.99 2.66 -16.27
C THR A 59 -10.48 4.11 -16.19
N PRO A 60 -10.88 4.75 -17.30
CA PRO A 60 -11.46 6.08 -17.25
C PRO A 60 -12.73 6.11 -16.38
N PRO A 61 -13.00 7.21 -15.65
CA PRO A 61 -12.28 8.48 -15.67
C PRO A 61 -11.16 8.59 -14.61
N TRP A 62 -10.80 7.48 -13.95
CA TRP A 62 -10.05 7.53 -12.69
C TRP A 62 -8.65 8.15 -12.77
N PRO A 63 -7.80 7.83 -13.77
CA PRO A 63 -6.47 8.44 -13.85
C PRO A 63 -6.55 9.97 -13.88
N ASP A 64 -7.40 10.53 -14.75
CA ASP A 64 -7.56 11.97 -14.90
C ASP A 64 -8.08 12.64 -13.61
N LEU A 65 -9.02 12.00 -12.91
CA LEU A 65 -9.59 12.56 -11.68
C LEU A 65 -8.58 12.55 -10.54
N ILE A 66 -7.78 11.48 -10.41
CA ILE A 66 -6.78 11.34 -9.36
C ILE A 66 -5.61 12.29 -9.59
N GLU A 67 -5.18 12.49 -10.83
CA GLU A 67 -3.99 13.30 -11.15
C GLU A 67 -4.26 14.82 -11.11
N ARG A 68 -5.51 15.25 -11.28
CA ARG A 68 -5.88 16.68 -11.28
C ARG A 68 -6.00 17.30 -9.90
N ASP A 69 -6.29 16.48 -8.88
CA ASP A 69 -6.48 16.94 -7.52
C ASP A 69 -5.17 16.70 -6.72
N PRO A 70 -4.59 17.72 -6.06
CA PRO A 70 -3.43 17.51 -5.19
C PRO A 70 -3.74 16.69 -3.92
N ASP A 71 -5.03 16.55 -3.56
CA ASP A 71 -5.46 15.72 -2.42
C ASP A 71 -6.73 14.91 -2.76
N PRO A 72 -6.64 13.98 -3.72
CA PRO A 72 -7.81 13.26 -4.20
C PRO A 72 -8.40 12.38 -3.09
N PRO A 73 -9.73 12.14 -3.10
CA PRO A 73 -10.37 11.24 -2.13
C PRO A 73 -9.86 9.80 -2.25
N ILE A 74 -9.39 9.40 -3.45
CA ILE A 74 -8.71 8.13 -3.70
C ILE A 74 -7.28 8.43 -4.14
N ARG A 75 -6.30 7.91 -3.40
CA ARG A 75 -4.88 7.92 -3.81
C ARG A 75 -4.52 6.61 -4.49
N ARG A 76 -3.68 6.70 -5.52
CA ARG A 76 -3.08 5.56 -6.21
C ARG A 76 -1.58 5.52 -5.93
N VAL A 77 -1.07 4.35 -5.54
CA VAL A 77 0.34 4.12 -5.24
C VAL A 77 0.79 2.80 -5.87
N TYR A 78 2.03 2.78 -6.35
CA TYR A 78 2.68 1.57 -6.84
C TYR A 78 3.73 1.12 -5.84
N LEU A 79 3.65 -0.14 -5.39
CA LEU A 79 4.59 -0.70 -4.41
C LEU A 79 6.03 -0.65 -4.94
N ILE A 80 6.24 -0.93 -6.23
CA ILE A 80 7.59 -0.88 -6.82
C ILE A 80 8.22 0.51 -6.70
N ASP A 81 7.45 1.59 -6.89
CA ASP A 81 7.92 2.97 -6.74
C ASP A 81 8.23 3.28 -5.27
N VAL A 82 7.36 2.85 -4.36
CA VAL A 82 7.59 2.99 -2.90
C VAL A 82 8.89 2.29 -2.49
N LEU A 83 9.13 1.06 -2.94
CA LEU A 83 10.34 0.31 -2.63
C LEU A 83 11.58 0.95 -3.28
N HIS A 84 11.44 1.49 -4.49
CA HIS A 84 12.51 2.21 -5.16
C HIS A 84 12.94 3.46 -4.37
N ASP A 85 11.98 4.30 -3.98
CA ASP A 85 12.23 5.52 -3.22
C ASP A 85 12.76 5.23 -1.83
N LEU A 86 12.24 4.18 -1.20
CA LEU A 86 12.71 3.74 0.11
C LEU A 86 14.17 3.28 0.05
N ARG A 87 14.58 2.56 -1.00
CA ARG A 87 15.99 2.16 -1.19
C ARG A 87 16.93 3.36 -1.29
N GLN A 88 16.46 4.51 -1.75
CA GLN A 88 17.26 5.73 -1.84
C GLN A 88 17.28 6.52 -0.53
N THR A 89 16.18 6.49 0.22
CA THR A 89 15.97 7.36 1.38
C THR A 89 16.28 6.67 2.72
N ASP A 90 15.98 5.38 2.84
CA ASP A 90 16.24 4.53 4.00
C ASP A 90 16.53 3.08 3.57
N PRO A 91 17.78 2.78 3.15
CA PRO A 91 18.14 1.47 2.59
C PRO A 91 18.08 0.32 3.60
N ASP A 92 18.08 0.62 4.90
CA ASP A 92 17.99 -0.37 5.98
C ASP A 92 16.54 -0.61 6.42
N HIS A 93 15.57 0.05 5.78
CA HIS A 93 14.17 -0.07 6.14
C HIS A 93 13.66 -1.52 5.96
N PRO A 94 12.99 -2.09 6.98
CA PRO A 94 12.62 -3.51 6.99
C PRO A 94 11.65 -3.91 5.87
N LEU A 95 10.92 -2.96 5.29
CA LEU A 95 10.05 -3.22 4.13
C LEU A 95 10.83 -3.71 2.91
N LEU A 96 12.06 -3.21 2.69
CA LEU A 96 12.93 -3.68 1.59
C LEU A 96 13.32 -5.14 1.79
N ALA A 97 13.61 -5.54 3.03
CA ALA A 97 13.90 -6.92 3.38
C ALA A 97 12.66 -7.82 3.23
N THR A 98 11.48 -7.35 3.63
CA THR A 98 10.20 -8.06 3.49
C THR A 98 9.87 -8.35 2.03
N PHE A 99 10.08 -7.37 1.14
CA PHE A 99 9.80 -7.50 -0.29
C PHE A 99 11.01 -7.94 -1.11
N LEU A 100 12.08 -8.42 -0.48
CA LEU A 100 13.23 -8.94 -1.21
C LEU A 100 12.87 -10.01 -2.26
N PRO A 101 11.97 -10.98 -2.01
CA PRO A 101 11.54 -11.95 -3.03
C PRO A 101 10.78 -11.33 -4.20
N PHE A 102 10.22 -10.14 -4.02
CA PHE A 102 9.53 -9.40 -5.06
C PHE A 102 10.51 -8.54 -5.89
N LEU A 103 11.64 -8.13 -5.30
CA LEU A 103 12.65 -7.28 -5.94
C LEU A 103 13.74 -8.07 -6.69
N ILE A 104 13.94 -9.35 -6.35
CA ILE A 104 15.00 -10.19 -6.92
C ILE A 104 14.39 -11.37 -7.67
N GLU A 105 14.57 -11.39 -8.98
CA GLU A 105 14.12 -12.50 -9.83
C GLU A 105 15.03 -13.73 -9.74
N ASP A 106 16.35 -13.53 -9.58
CA ASP A 106 17.32 -14.63 -9.50
C ASP A 106 17.23 -15.34 -8.14
N GLN A 107 16.77 -16.59 -8.16
CA GLN A 107 16.66 -17.43 -6.98
C GLN A 107 18.00 -17.69 -6.28
N ALA A 108 19.11 -17.79 -7.02
CA ALA A 108 20.42 -18.00 -6.42
C ALA A 108 20.84 -16.77 -5.62
N GLN A 109 20.65 -15.59 -6.20
CA GLN A 109 20.87 -14.30 -5.52
C GLN A 109 19.92 -14.12 -4.33
N LEU A 110 18.66 -14.52 -4.45
CA LEU A 110 17.70 -14.43 -3.34
C LEU A 110 18.12 -15.33 -2.17
N ARG A 111 18.58 -16.56 -2.45
CA ARG A 111 19.05 -17.50 -1.42
C ARG A 111 20.24 -16.97 -0.62
N THR A 112 21.16 -16.26 -1.25
CA THR A 112 22.32 -15.69 -0.55
C THR A 112 21.93 -14.51 0.35
N GLN A 113 20.91 -13.72 -0.04
CA GLN A 113 20.47 -12.53 0.69
C GLN A 113 19.39 -12.80 1.74
N ALA A 114 18.58 -13.85 1.58
CA ALA A 114 17.47 -14.18 2.47
C ALA A 114 17.84 -14.25 3.97
N PRO A 115 18.98 -14.85 4.40
CA PRO A 115 19.33 -14.89 5.82
C PRO A 115 19.62 -13.50 6.42
N ALA A 116 20.11 -12.55 5.62
CA ALA A 116 20.33 -11.17 6.08
C ALA A 116 19.00 -10.42 6.17
N ALA A 117 18.17 -10.51 5.12
CA ALA A 117 16.84 -9.92 5.12
C ALA A 117 15.97 -10.39 6.28
N TYR A 118 15.98 -11.70 6.57
CA TYR A 118 15.23 -12.25 7.69
C TYR A 118 15.69 -11.69 9.05
N ARG A 119 17.00 -11.49 9.25
CA ARG A 119 17.53 -10.86 10.46
C ARG A 119 17.08 -9.41 10.60
N ILE A 120 17.09 -8.63 9.51
CA ILE A 120 16.59 -7.26 9.50
C ILE A 120 15.13 -7.22 9.94
N ILE A 121 14.29 -8.09 9.36
CA ILE A 121 12.85 -8.17 9.71
C ILE A 121 12.67 -8.52 11.20
N GLN A 122 13.42 -9.49 11.72
CA GLN A 122 13.32 -9.89 13.13
C GLN A 122 13.78 -8.79 14.11
N GLN A 123 14.79 -8.01 13.72
CA GLN A 123 15.38 -6.97 14.58
C GLN A 123 14.69 -5.62 14.43
N ALA A 124 13.84 -5.47 13.42
CA ALA A 124 13.10 -4.24 13.16
C ALA A 124 12.34 -3.78 14.41
N PRO A 125 12.44 -2.48 14.78
CA PRO A 125 11.66 -1.96 15.88
C PRO A 125 10.19 -2.03 15.51
N LEU A 126 9.43 -2.83 16.25
CA LEU A 126 7.97 -2.82 16.20
C LEU A 126 7.46 -1.97 17.36
N PRO A 127 6.53 -1.03 17.11
CA PRO A 127 5.77 -0.42 18.18
C PRO A 127 5.12 -1.52 19.02
N GLU A 128 5.13 -1.36 20.35
CA GLU A 128 4.54 -2.30 21.32
C GLU A 128 3.13 -2.81 20.99
N PRO A 129 2.19 -2.06 20.36
CA PRO A 129 0.90 -2.66 19.99
C PRO A 129 0.96 -3.76 18.91
N VAL A 130 2.08 -3.90 18.17
CA VAL A 130 2.20 -4.79 17.01
C VAL A 130 3.03 -6.05 17.32
N ARG A 131 3.85 -6.06 18.37
CA ARG A 131 4.84 -7.12 18.68
C ARG A 131 4.26 -8.38 19.36
N ARG A 132 2.95 -8.64 19.25
CA ARG A 132 2.32 -9.79 19.94
C ARG A 132 2.39 -11.09 19.15
#